data_AF-A0A8U0UNM1-F1
#
_entry.id   AF-A0A8U0UNM1-F1
#
_cell.length_a   1.000
_cell.length_b   1.000
_cell.length_c   1.000
_cell.angle_alpha   90.00
_cell.angle_beta   90.00
_cell.angle_gamma   90.00
#
_symmetry.space_group_name_H-M   'P 1'
#
loop_
_entity.id
_entity.type
_entity.pdbx_description
1 polymer ?
#
loop_
_entity_poly.entity_id
_entity_poly.type
_entity_poly.pdbx_seq_one_letter_code
_entity_poly.pdbx_strand_id
1 'polypeptide(L)'
;MGQLCCFPFSRDEEKISKKPIGLRDLINEALHRERMSLKAKVKQIKELLLKPETQARIRRELFEGISVNNSNQGNQVDFIANLT
;
A
#
# COMPACT_ATOMS: atom_id res chain seq x y z
N MET A 1 31.72 8.45 -67.23
CA MET A 1 31.94 9.54 -66.24
C MET A 1 30.80 9.53 -65.25
N GLY A 2 30.82 8.59 -64.31
CA GLY A 2 29.76 8.44 -63.33
C GLY A 2 30.41 8.23 -61.98
N GLN A 3 30.21 9.17 -61.06
CA GLN A 3 30.24 8.91 -59.63
C GLN A 3 29.56 10.09 -58.94
N LEU A 4 28.33 9.82 -58.49
CA LEU A 4 27.93 9.73 -57.09
C LEU A 4 27.45 11.07 -56.58
N CYS A 5 26.15 11.26 -56.72
CA CYS A 5 25.38 12.18 -55.90
C CYS A 5 25.76 11.92 -54.44
N CYS A 6 26.36 12.92 -53.79
CA CYS A 6 26.46 12.95 -52.34
C CYS A 6 25.03 13.02 -51.77
N PHE A 7 24.44 11.87 -51.47
CA PHE A 7 23.27 11.81 -50.62
C PHE A 7 23.74 12.14 -49.20
N PRO A 8 23.25 13.22 -48.56
CA PRO A 8 23.42 13.34 -47.13
C PRO A 8 22.66 12.16 -46.51
N PHE A 9 23.41 11.28 -45.88
CA PHE A 9 22.91 10.17 -45.07
C PHE A 9 22.05 10.78 -43.96
N SER A 10 20.73 10.88 -44.21
CA SER A 10 19.74 11.27 -43.21
C SER A 10 19.84 10.28 -42.06
N ARG A 11 20.54 10.68 -41.01
CA ARG A 11 20.54 9.98 -39.73
C ARG A 11 19.16 10.22 -39.11
N ASP A 12 18.19 9.43 -39.53
CA ASP A 12 16.96 9.22 -38.76
C ASP A 12 17.30 8.33 -37.56
N GLU A 13 18.18 8.83 -36.69
CA GLU A 13 18.38 8.27 -35.37
C GLU A 13 17.24 8.81 -34.53
N GLU A 14 16.10 8.11 -34.60
CA GLU A 14 14.95 8.28 -33.71
C GLU A 14 15.42 8.00 -32.27
N LYS A 15 16.08 9.00 -31.67
CA LYS A 15 16.30 9.05 -30.24
C LYS A 15 14.92 9.19 -29.63
N ILE A 16 14.41 8.10 -29.07
CA ILE A 16 13.32 8.11 -28.10
C ILE A 16 13.70 9.14 -27.05
N SER A 17 13.18 10.35 -27.22
CA SER A 17 13.38 11.48 -26.34
C SER A 17 12.63 11.14 -25.06
N LYS A 18 13.30 10.38 -24.18
CA LYS A 18 12.90 10.31 -22.78
C LYS A 18 13.09 11.74 -22.28
N LYS A 19 11.99 12.49 -22.21
CA LYS A 19 11.95 13.79 -21.53
C LYS A 19 12.71 13.62 -20.21
N PRO A 20 13.63 14.54 -19.87
CA PRO A 20 14.37 14.41 -18.63
C PRO A 20 13.33 14.35 -17.50
N ILE A 21 13.26 13.19 -16.85
CA ILE A 21 12.36 12.98 -15.73
C ILE A 21 12.91 13.88 -14.62
N GLY A 22 12.13 14.88 -14.21
CA GLY A 22 12.57 15.81 -13.20
C GLY A 22 12.83 15.05 -11.88
N LEU A 23 13.80 15.49 -11.09
CA LEU A 23 14.04 14.94 -9.75
C LEU A 23 12.75 14.90 -8.92
N ARG A 24 11.88 15.91 -9.08
CA ARG A 24 10.57 15.97 -8.42
C ARG A 24 9.63 14.86 -8.86
N ASP A 25 9.65 14.47 -10.13
CA ASP A 25 8.83 13.38 -10.65
C ASP A 25 9.32 12.03 -10.11
N LEU A 26 10.65 11.84 -10.02
CA LEU A 26 11.25 10.66 -9.39
C LEU A 26 10.86 10.54 -7.91
N ILE A 27 10.90 11.65 -7.16
CA ILE A 27 10.49 11.69 -5.76
C ILE A 27 9.01 11.35 -5.61
N ASN A 28 8.15 11.95 -6.45
CA ASN A 28 6.72 11.68 -6.44
C ASN A 28 6.41 10.22 -6.76
N GLU A 29 7.11 9.63 -7.73
CA GLU A 29 6.96 8.22 -8.07
C GLU A 29 7.41 7.28 -6.94
N ALA A 30 8.54 7.57 -6.29
CA ALA A 30 8.98 6.81 -5.13
C ALA A 30 7.94 6.83 -4.00
N LEU A 31 7.45 8.03 -3.65
CA LEU A 31 6.40 8.21 -2.64
C LEU A 31 5.09 7.52 -3.03
N HIS A 32 4.72 7.58 -4.31
CA HIS A 32 3.50 6.94 -4.80
C HIS A 32 3.57 5.41 -4.63
N ARG A 33 4.70 4.80 -4.99
CA ARG A 33 4.93 3.35 -4.83
C ARG A 33 4.84 2.92 -3.37
N GLU A 34 5.46 3.67 -2.46
CA GLU A 34 5.38 3.39 -1.02
C GLU A 34 3.93 3.48 -0.50
N ARG A 35 3.21 4.54 -0.88
CA ARG A 35 1.79 4.70 -0.51
C ARG A 35 0.93 3.56 -1.01
N MET A 36 1.13 3.13 -2.26
CA MET A 36 0.37 2.03 -2.84
C MET A 36 0.68 0.69 -2.17
N SER A 37 1.95 0.43 -1.85
CA SER A 37 2.36 -0.75 -1.08
C SER A 37 1.71 -0.77 0.30
N LEU A 38 1.72 0.35 1.02
CA LEU A 38 1.09 0.48 2.32
C LEU A 38 -0.43 0.30 2.24
N LYS A 39 -1.07 0.94 1.25
CA LYS A 39 -2.52 0.82 1.02
C LYS A 39 -2.95 -0.63 0.78
N ALA A 40 -2.17 -1.39 0.02
CA ALA A 40 -2.43 -2.80 -0.23
C ALA A 40 -2.34 -3.64 1.07
N LYS A 41 -1.31 -3.41 1.89
CA LYS A 41 -1.15 -4.09 3.19
C LYS A 41 -2.30 -3.77 4.15
N VAL A 42 -2.70 -2.50 4.23
CA VAL A 42 -3.85 -2.08 5.07
C VAL A 42 -5.14 -2.76 4.60
N LYS A 43 -5.35 -2.89 3.29
CA LYS A 43 -6.51 -3.60 2.74
C LYS A 43 -6.50 -5.07 3.16
N GLN A 44 -5.37 -5.76 3.05
CA GLN A 44 -5.23 -7.16 3.48
C GLN A 44 -5.52 -7.33 4.97
N ILE A 45 -4.99 -6.44 5.82
CA ILE A 45 -5.26 -6.48 7.26
C ILE A 45 -6.76 -6.32 7.54
N LYS A 46 -7.42 -5.35 6.88
CA LYS A 46 -8.87 -5.17 7.02
C LYS A 46 -9.65 -6.40 6.60
N GLU A 47 -9.32 -7.01 5.47
CA GLU A 47 -9.95 -8.25 5.00
C GLU A 47 -9.75 -9.41 5.98
N LEU A 48 -8.57 -9.53 6.59
CA LEU A 48 -8.32 -10.52 7.64
C LEU A 48 -9.15 -10.26 8.89
N LEU A 49 -9.24 -9.00 9.34
CA LEU A 49 -10.02 -8.65 10.53
C LEU A 49 -11.53 -8.80 10.33
N LEU A 50 -12.02 -8.74 9.10
CA LEU A 50 -13.41 -9.02 8.74
C LEU A 50 -13.77 -10.51 8.80
N LYS A 51 -12.78 -11.41 8.88
CA LYS A 51 -13.04 -12.85 8.99
C LYS A 51 -13.60 -13.17 10.38
N PRO A 52 -14.74 -13.88 10.48
CA PRO A 52 -15.36 -14.18 11.77
C PRO A 52 -14.45 -15.04 12.65
N GLU A 53 -13.62 -15.91 12.08
CA GLU A 53 -12.65 -16.73 12.82
C GLU A 53 -11.57 -15.87 13.48
N THR A 54 -11.06 -14.86 12.75
CA THR A 54 -10.06 -13.92 13.27
C THR A 54 -10.66 -13.06 14.37
N GLN A 55 -11.87 -12.56 14.17
CA GLN A 55 -12.57 -11.76 15.17
C GLN A 55 -12.88 -12.58 16.44
N ALA A 56 -13.33 -13.83 16.30
CA ALA A 56 -13.58 -14.73 17.41
C ALA A 56 -12.29 -15.03 18.19
N ARG A 57 -11.17 -15.22 17.49
CA ARG A 57 -9.87 -15.46 18.13
C ARG A 57 -9.37 -14.24 18.90
N ILE A 58 -9.49 -13.05 18.31
CA ILE A 58 -9.18 -11.77 18.98
C ILE A 58 -10.05 -11.60 20.23
N ARG A 59 -11.37 -11.87 20.12
CA ARG A 59 -12.29 -11.76 21.26
C ARG A 59 -11.92 -12.73 22.38
N ARG A 60 -11.62 -13.98 22.05
CA ARG A 60 -11.16 -14.98 23.02
C ARG A 60 -9.88 -14.52 23.72
N GLU A 61 -8.87 -14.10 22.98
CA GLU A 61 -7.59 -13.69 23.57
C GLU A 61 -7.72 -12.42 24.43
N LEU A 62 -8.47 -11.42 23.98
CA LEU A 62 -8.62 -10.15 24.68
C LEU A 62 -9.59 -10.19 25.87
N PHE A 63 -10.62 -11.03 25.83
CA PHE A 63 -11.70 -11.01 26.84
C PHE A 63 -11.80 -12.30 27.65
N GLU A 64 -11.48 -13.47 27.09
CA GLU A 64 -11.55 -14.75 27.80
C GLU A 64 -10.19 -15.13 28.44
N GLY A 65 -9.06 -14.73 27.83
CA GLY A 65 -7.71 -14.96 28.37
C GLY A 65 -7.32 -14.08 29.57
N ILE A 66 -8.02 -12.94 29.76
CA ILE A 66 -7.75 -11.97 30.85
C ILE A 66 -8.62 -12.25 32.09
N SER A 67 -9.71 -13.00 31.96
CA SER A 67 -10.77 -13.07 32.99
C SER A 67 -10.46 -13.94 34.22
N VAL A 68 -9.26 -14.54 34.34
CA VAL A 68 -8.97 -15.45 35.46
C VAL A 68 -8.32 -14.75 36.66
N ASN A 69 -7.79 -13.53 36.52
CA ASN A 69 -6.96 -12.91 37.58
C ASN A 69 -7.49 -11.60 38.18
N ASN A 70 -8.64 -11.07 37.74
CA ASN A 70 -9.18 -9.81 38.25
C ASN A 70 -10.59 -10.00 38.84
N SER A 71 -10.71 -10.83 39.86
CA SER A 71 -11.96 -11.11 40.60
C SER A 71 -12.50 -9.94 41.45
N ASN A 72 -12.00 -8.72 41.24
CA ASN A 72 -12.34 -7.59 42.09
C ASN A 72 -12.02 -6.27 41.39
N GLN A 73 -12.75 -5.97 40.32
CA GLN A 73 -13.13 -4.58 40.04
C GLN A 73 -14.35 -4.56 39.12
N GLY A 74 -15.51 -4.36 39.75
CA GLY A 74 -16.72 -3.97 39.08
C GLY A 74 -16.50 -2.62 38.40
N ASN A 75 -16.44 -2.65 37.07
CA ASN A 75 -16.99 -1.65 36.18
C ASN A 75 -16.99 -2.27 34.80
N GLN A 76 -18.11 -2.95 34.51
CA GLN A 76 -18.51 -3.37 33.17
C GLN A 76 -18.63 -2.10 32.32
N VAL A 77 -17.56 -1.72 31.66
CA VAL A 77 -17.60 -0.64 30.68
C VAL A 77 -18.26 -1.22 29.43
N ASP A 78 -19.51 -0.81 29.20
CA ASP A 78 -20.28 -1.01 27.99
C ASP A 78 -19.56 -0.37 26.78
N PHE A 79 -18.47 -0.98 26.33
CA PHE A 79 -17.63 -0.42 25.26
C PHE A 79 -18.16 -0.76 23.85
N ILE A 80 -19.16 -1.63 23.74
CA ILE A 80 -19.68 -2.11 22.46
C ILE A 80 -21.07 -1.51 22.12
N ALA A 81 -21.73 -0.79 23.03
CA ALA A 81 -23.07 -0.24 22.79
C ALA A 81 -23.08 1.08 21.98
N ASN A 82 -21.95 1.78 21.82
CA ASN A 82 -21.91 3.12 21.21
C ASN A 82 -21.31 3.19 19.79
N LEU A 83 -21.22 2.06 19.08
CA LEU A 83 -20.77 2.05 17.67
C LEU A 83 -21.94 1.78 16.71
N THR A 84 -23.00 2.60 16.79
CA THR A 84 -24.05 2.70 15.76
C THR A 84 -23.94 4.04 15.05
#